data_AF-A0A946VPF0-F1
#
_entry.id   AF-A0A946VPF0-F1
#
_cell.length_a   1.000
_cell.length_b   1.000
_cell.length_c   1.000
_cell.angle_alpha   90.00
_cell.angle_beta   90.00
_cell.angle_gamma   90.00
#
_symmetry.space_group_name_H-M   'P 1'
#
loop_
_entity.id
_entity.type
_entity.pdbx_description
1 polymer ?
#
loop_
_entity_poly.entity_id
_entity_poly.type
_entity_poly.pdbx_seq_one_letter_code
_entity_poly.pdbx_strand_id
1 'polypeptide(L)'
;MGKTLIYVIGMLALAYSDFTHSEALHSIALPILAAAFIIFLVAELLFYFSLLGFSKGEYNLFDLGRDLFNFRDDIAEYGLLHASVSLLLALADFFLLFVALVYALARLLEAAIL
;
A
#
# COMPACT_ATOMS: atom_id res chain seq x y z
N MET A 1 -0.85 5.63 -8.96
CA MET A 1 -2.13 4.90 -9.21
C MET A 1 -1.97 3.48 -9.77
N GLY A 2 -0.80 3.03 -10.23
CA GLY A 2 -0.60 1.63 -10.68
C GLY A 2 -0.34 0.59 -9.57
N LYS A 3 -0.43 0.99 -8.29
CA LYS A 3 -0.03 0.16 -7.14
C LYS A 3 -1.12 -0.79 -6.64
N THR A 4 -2.38 -0.54 -6.99
CA THR A 4 -3.53 -1.40 -6.64
C THR A 4 -3.33 -2.86 -7.04
N LEU A 5 -2.82 -3.10 -8.26
CA LEU A 5 -2.51 -4.47 -8.72
C LEU A 5 -1.41 -5.11 -7.89
N ILE A 6 -0.41 -4.33 -7.47
CA ILE A 6 0.69 -4.80 -6.62
C ILE A 6 0.15 -5.19 -5.24
N TYR A 7 -0.74 -4.39 -4.64
CA TYR A 7 -1.40 -4.74 -3.38
C TYR A 7 -2.19 -6.05 -3.48
N VAL A 8 -3.01 -6.21 -4.52
CA VAL A 8 -3.84 -7.41 -4.70
C VAL A 8 -2.98 -8.65 -4.95
N ILE A 9 -2.04 -8.60 -5.91
CA ILE A 9 -1.17 -9.74 -6.24
C ILE A 9 -0.27 -10.09 -5.05
N GLY A 10 0.27 -9.07 -4.37
CA GLY A 10 1.12 -9.25 -3.21
C GLY A 10 0.39 -9.86 -2.02
N MET A 11 -0.84 -9.41 -1.71
CA MET A 11 -1.66 -10.02 -0.66
C MET A 11 -1.99 -11.48 -0.98
N LEU A 12 -2.28 -11.82 -2.23
CA LEU A 12 -2.48 -13.20 -2.66
C LEU A 12 -1.20 -14.03 -2.52
N ALA A 13 -0.06 -13.52 -2.99
CA ALA A 13 1.24 -14.19 -2.85
C ALA A 13 1.55 -14.46 -1.37
N LEU A 14 1.29 -13.50 -0.49
CA LEU A 14 1.48 -13.65 0.95
C LEU A 14 0.50 -14.68 1.58
N ALA A 15 -0.75 -14.71 1.10
CA ALA A 15 -1.78 -15.63 1.59
C ALA A 15 -1.48 -17.10 1.26
N TYR A 16 -0.85 -17.34 0.10
CA TYR A 16 -0.52 -18.67 -0.41
C TYR A 16 0.94 -19.07 -0.18
N SER A 17 1.79 -18.13 0.28
CA SER A 17 3.15 -18.42 0.70
C SER A 17 3.11 -19.05 2.09
N ASP A 18 3.24 -20.37 2.13
CA ASP A 18 3.44 -21.08 3.38
C ASP A 18 4.91 -20.98 3.80
N PHE A 19 5.18 -20.15 4.80
CA PHE A 19 6.53 -19.97 5.35
C PHE A 19 6.93 -21.10 6.31
N THR A 20 6.01 -22.00 6.67
CA THR A 20 6.19 -23.00 7.74
C THR A 20 6.57 -24.39 7.24
N HIS A 21 6.30 -24.72 5.97
CA HIS A 21 6.61 -26.04 5.40
C HIS A 21 7.80 -26.00 4.44
N SER A 22 8.83 -26.83 4.67
CA SER A 22 10.03 -26.91 3.81
C SER A 22 9.73 -27.32 2.36
N GLU A 23 8.60 -27.98 2.11
CA GLU A 23 8.15 -28.37 0.77
C GLU A 23 7.56 -27.21 -0.05
N ALA A 24 7.24 -26.06 0.58
CA ALA A 24 6.82 -24.84 -0.13
C ALA A 24 7.92 -24.27 -1.04
N LEU A 25 9.18 -24.70 -0.85
CA LEU A 25 10.31 -24.42 -1.73
C LEU A 25 10.23 -25.13 -3.09
N HIS A 26 9.28 -26.05 -3.34
CA HIS A 26 9.08 -26.58 -4.70
C HIS A 26 8.48 -25.55 -5.67
N SER A 27 7.95 -24.42 -5.16
CA SER A 27 7.55 -23.24 -5.92
C SER A 27 8.23 -21.98 -5.37
N ILE A 28 9.56 -21.87 -5.53
CA ILE A 28 10.40 -20.73 -5.11
C ILE A 28 9.80 -19.35 -5.49
N ALA A 29 9.00 -19.28 -6.54
CA ALA A 29 8.40 -18.03 -7.02
C ALA A 29 7.47 -17.36 -5.98
N LEU A 30 6.64 -18.11 -5.25
CA LEU A 30 5.66 -17.53 -4.33
C LEU A 30 6.30 -16.88 -3.09
N PRO A 31 7.26 -17.53 -2.39
CA PRO A 31 7.99 -16.90 -1.29
C PRO A 31 8.81 -15.67 -1.71
N ILE A 32 9.42 -15.69 -2.90
CA ILE A 32 10.16 -14.53 -3.42
C ILE A 32 9.21 -13.36 -3.69
N LEU A 33 8.06 -13.61 -4.32
CA LEU A 33 7.04 -12.58 -4.56
C LEU A 33 6.51 -12.02 -3.24
N ALA A 34 6.28 -12.87 -2.24
CA ALA A 34 5.86 -12.45 -0.90
C ALA A 34 6.92 -11.57 -0.22
N ALA A 35 8.20 -11.96 -0.25
CA ALA A 35 9.30 -11.16 0.31
C ALA A 35 9.46 -9.81 -0.41
N ALA A 36 9.40 -9.81 -1.75
CA ALA A 36 9.43 -8.58 -2.54
C ALA A 36 8.24 -7.67 -2.22
N PHE A 37 7.06 -8.24 -1.99
CA PHE A 37 5.88 -7.49 -1.58
C PHE A 37 6.01 -6.87 -0.18
N ILE A 38 6.58 -7.59 0.79
CA ILE A 38 6.87 -7.04 2.11
C ILE A 38 7.85 -5.86 2.01
N ILE A 39 8.94 -6.01 1.23
CA ILE A 39 9.91 -4.92 0.99
C ILE A 39 9.21 -3.71 0.36
N PHE A 40 8.34 -3.95 -0.62
CA PHE A 40 7.52 -2.91 -1.23
C PHE A 40 6.62 -2.22 -0.21
N LEU A 41 5.90 -2.95 0.65
CA LEU A 41 5.04 -2.37 1.69
C LEU A 41 5.84 -1.52 2.69
N VAL A 42 7.04 -1.96 3.07
CA VAL A 42 7.92 -1.18 3.96
C VAL A 42 8.38 0.10 3.26
N ALA A 43 8.76 0.01 1.99
CA ALA A 43 9.12 1.19 1.21
C ALA A 43 7.93 2.16 1.10
N GLU A 44 6.75 1.68 0.72
CA GLU A 44 5.51 2.49 0.67
C GLU A 44 5.20 3.15 2.01
N LEU A 45 5.34 2.42 3.12
CA LEU A 45 5.14 2.98 4.45
C LEU A 45 6.12 4.13 4.74
N LEU A 46 7.41 3.92 4.45
CA LEU A 46 8.44 4.95 4.65
C LEU A 46 8.20 6.18 3.76
N PHE A 47 7.80 5.98 2.50
CA PHE A 47 7.47 7.06 1.58
C PHE A 47 6.21 7.81 2.00
N TYR A 48 5.16 7.08 2.41
CA TYR A 48 3.89 7.67 2.82
C TYR A 48 4.03 8.56 4.06
N PHE A 49 4.90 8.18 5.02
CA PHE A 49 5.21 8.96 6.22
C PHE A 49 6.43 9.89 6.07
N SER A 50 7.12 9.87 4.92
CA SER A 50 8.31 10.70 4.71
C SER A 50 7.90 12.17 4.64
N LEU A 51 8.26 12.93 5.68
CA LEU A 51 8.25 14.40 5.72
C LEU A 51 9.15 15.04 4.65
N LEU A 52 10.13 14.31 4.13
CA LEU A 52 11.24 14.86 3.34
C LEU A 52 10.99 14.88 1.82
N GLY A 53 9.81 14.47 1.35
CA GLY A 53 9.47 14.57 -0.07
C GLY A 53 10.57 14.02 -0.98
N PHE A 54 11.08 12.81 -0.70
CA PHE A 54 12.23 12.22 -1.41
C PHE A 54 12.00 12.03 -2.92
N SER A 55 10.76 12.16 -3.39
CA SER A 55 10.35 11.96 -4.77
C SER A 55 9.39 13.07 -5.21
N LYS A 56 9.82 13.89 -6.17
CA LYS A 56 8.94 14.86 -6.85
C LYS A 56 7.89 14.06 -7.64
N GLY A 57 6.70 13.89 -7.07
CA GLY A 57 5.58 13.20 -7.68
C GLY A 57 4.96 12.09 -6.83
N GLU A 58 5.48 11.81 -5.64
CA GLU A 58 4.84 10.88 -4.71
C GLU A 58 3.84 11.57 -3.80
N TYR A 59 2.64 10.98 -3.74
CA TYR A 59 1.56 11.39 -2.87
C TYR A 59 1.77 10.80 -1.47
N ASN A 60 1.86 11.65 -0.45
CA ASN A 60 2.13 11.24 0.93
C ASN A 60 0.95 11.57 1.87
N LEU A 61 1.11 11.27 3.16
CA LEU A 61 0.09 11.54 4.17
C LEU A 61 -0.24 13.04 4.32
N PHE A 62 0.74 13.93 4.13
CA PHE A 62 0.51 15.38 4.21
C PHE A 62 -0.32 15.88 3.03
N ASP A 63 -0.11 15.34 1.84
CA ASP A 63 -0.93 15.65 0.66
C ASP A 63 -2.37 15.21 0.90
N LEU A 64 -2.59 14.01 1.46
CA LEU A 64 -3.93 13.55 1.84
C LEU A 64 -4.59 14.46 2.87
N GLY A 65 -3.84 14.86 3.90
CA GLY A 65 -4.33 15.82 4.88
C GLY A 65 -4.72 17.15 4.22
N ARG A 66 -3.85 17.70 3.39
CA ARG A 66 -4.09 18.95 2.65
C ARG A 66 -5.34 18.86 1.80
N ASP A 67 -5.49 17.79 1.01
CA ASP A 67 -6.64 17.62 0.12
C ASP A 67 -7.95 17.49 0.90
N LEU A 68 -7.93 16.88 2.10
CA LEU A 68 -9.11 16.83 2.98
C LEU A 68 -9.47 18.21 3.54
N PHE A 69 -8.49 19.02 3.94
CA PHE A 69 -8.73 20.34 4.53
C PHE A 69 -9.04 21.42 3.49
N ASN A 70 -8.40 21.35 2.32
CA ASN A 70 -8.52 22.34 1.24
C ASN A 70 -9.48 21.88 0.14
N PHE A 71 -10.24 20.82 0.36
CA PHE A 71 -11.18 20.27 -0.63
C PHE A 71 -12.10 21.32 -1.24
N ARG A 72 -12.55 22.30 -0.44
CA ARG A 72 -13.36 23.42 -0.93
C ARG A 72 -12.63 24.27 -1.96
N ASP A 73 -11.36 24.56 -1.72
CA ASP A 73 -10.53 25.36 -2.61
C ASP A 73 -10.23 24.56 -3.89
N ASP A 74 -9.98 23.25 -3.77
CA ASP A 74 -9.82 22.34 -4.90
C ASP A 74 -11.07 22.26 -5.78
N ILE A 75 -12.27 22.27 -5.18
CA ILE A 75 -13.54 22.36 -5.93
C ILE A 75 -13.62 23.68 -6.71
N ALA A 76 -13.18 24.78 -6.10
CA ALA A 76 -13.25 26.09 -6.73
C ALA A 76 -12.25 26.22 -7.90
N GLU A 77 -11.08 25.58 -7.80
CA GLU A 77 -10.04 25.62 -8.82
C GLU A 77 -10.24 24.59 -9.94
N TYR A 78 -10.53 23.33 -9.59
CA TYR A 78 -10.55 22.21 -10.53
C TYR A 78 -11.96 21.66 -10.81
N GLY A 79 -12.97 22.12 -10.08
CA GLY A 79 -14.35 21.65 -10.18
C GLY A 79 -14.66 20.43 -9.30
N LEU A 80 -15.93 20.30 -8.92
CA LEU A 80 -16.40 19.30 -7.95
C LEU A 80 -16.03 17.86 -8.32
N LEU A 81 -16.28 17.49 -9.58
CA LEU A 81 -16.07 16.12 -10.03
C LEU A 81 -14.59 15.73 -9.94
N HIS A 82 -13.71 16.61 -10.41
CA HIS A 82 -12.27 16.34 -10.43
C HIS A 82 -11.71 16.23 -9.02
N ALA A 83 -12.00 17.22 -8.16
CA ALA A 83 -11.58 17.21 -6.76
C ALA A 83 -12.07 15.95 -6.03
N SER A 84 -13.35 15.60 -6.20
CA SER A 84 -13.95 14.42 -5.53
C SER A 84 -13.30 13.11 -5.99
N VAL A 85 -13.08 12.95 -7.29
CA VAL A 85 -12.46 11.73 -7.84
C VAL A 85 -11.02 11.60 -7.37
N SER A 86 -10.24 12.69 -7.39
CA SER A 86 -8.85 12.69 -6.92
C SER A 86 -8.78 12.31 -5.44
N LEU A 87 -9.62 12.91 -4.60
CA LEU A 87 -9.69 12.60 -3.18
C LEU A 87 -10.13 11.14 -2.92
N LEU A 88 -11.15 10.65 -3.64
CA LEU A 88 -11.61 9.26 -3.52
C LEU A 88 -10.51 8.26 -3.88
N LEU A 89 -9.75 8.52 -4.95
CA LEU A 89 -8.66 7.66 -5.37
C LEU A 89 -7.51 7.68 -4.36
N ALA A 90 -7.19 8.84 -3.80
CA ALA A 90 -6.18 8.97 -2.74
C ALA A 90 -6.57 8.22 -1.46
N LEU A 91 -7.84 8.36 -1.03
CA LEU A 91 -8.39 7.62 0.11
C LEU A 91 -8.41 6.11 -0.14
N ALA A 92 -8.74 5.69 -1.36
CA ALA A 92 -8.73 4.27 -1.73
C ALA A 92 -7.32 3.68 -1.70
N ASP A 93 -6.31 4.41 -2.20
CA ASP A 93 -4.91 3.97 -2.18
C ASP A 93 -4.39 3.86 -0.73
N PHE A 94 -4.69 4.86 0.12
CA PHE A 94 -4.40 4.81 1.55
C PHE A 94 -5.05 3.61 2.24
N PHE A 95 -6.34 3.38 1.97
CA PHE A 95 -7.08 2.27 2.56
C PHE A 95 -6.49 0.91 2.15
N LEU A 96 -6.12 0.75 0.87
CA LEU A 96 -5.48 -0.47 0.38
C LEU A 96 -4.11 -0.70 1.02
N LEU A 97 -3.28 0.34 1.14
CA LEU A 97 -2.00 0.26 1.85
C LEU A 97 -2.21 -0.17 3.30
N PHE A 98 -3.17 0.45 4.01
CA PHE A 98 -3.50 0.11 5.38
C PHE A 98 -3.93 -1.36 5.54
N VAL A 99 -4.85 -1.82 4.70
CA VAL A 99 -5.32 -3.22 4.71
C VAL A 99 -4.16 -4.19 4.42
N ALA A 100 -3.33 -3.89 3.43
CA ALA A 100 -2.19 -4.73 3.07
C ALA A 100 -1.16 -4.83 4.20
N LEU A 101 -0.88 -3.71 4.91
CA LEU A 101 0.02 -3.69 6.05
C LEU A 101 -0.51 -4.52 7.23
N VAL A 102 -1.80 -4.34 7.58
CA VAL A 102 -2.42 -5.12 8.66
C VAL A 102 -2.42 -6.61 8.33
N TYR A 103 -2.77 -6.97 7.09
CA TYR A 103 -2.74 -8.35 6.62
C TYR A 103 -1.33 -8.94 6.67
N ALA A 104 -0.34 -8.20 6.19
CA ALA A 104 1.05 -8.63 6.21
C ALA A 104 1.57 -8.85 7.64
N LEU A 105 1.24 -7.94 8.55
CA LEU A 105 1.59 -8.08 9.97
C LEU A 105 0.95 -9.32 10.59
N ALA A 106 -0.34 -9.57 10.33
CA ALA A 106 -1.03 -10.75 10.86
C ALA A 106 -0.37 -12.06 10.41
N ARG A 107 0.01 -12.16 9.12
CA ARG A 107 0.70 -13.34 8.60
C ARG A 107 2.12 -13.51 9.11
N LEU A 108 2.86 -12.41 9.26
CA LEU A 108 4.21 -12.46 9.85
C LEU A 108 4.18 -12.89 11.32
N LEU A 109 3.18 -12.44 12.08
CA LEU A 109 2.98 -12.87 13.47
C LEU A 109 2.62 -14.35 13.55
N GLU A 110 1.71 -14.82 12.70
CA GLU A 110 1.34 -16.24 12.60
C GLU A 110 2.57 -17.11 12.30
N ALA A 111 3.39 -16.70 11.34
CA ALA A 111 4.62 -17.40 10.98
C ALA A 111 5.75 -17.31 12.03
N ALA A 112 5.71 -16.34 12.94
CA ALA A 112 6.71 -16.17 13.99
C ALA A 112 6.37 -16.90 15.31
N ILE A 113 5.09 -17.23 15.51
CA ILE A 113 4.59 -17.94 16.70
C ILE A 113 4.61 -19.46 16.51
N LEU A 114 4.47 -19.94 15.26
CA LEU A 114 4.61 -21.33 14.85
C LEU A 114 6.07 -21.74 14.67
#